data_AF-A0A522A523-F1
#
_entry.id   AF-A0A522A523-F1
#
_cell.length_a   1.000
_cell.length_b   1.000
_cell.length_c   1.000
_cell.angle_alpha   90.00
_cell.angle_beta   90.00
_cell.angle_gamma   90.00
#
_symmetry.space_group_name_H-M   'P 1'
#
loop_
_entity.id
_entity.type
_entity.pdbx_description
1 polymer ?
#
loop_
_entity_poly.entity_id
_entity_poly.type
_entity_poly.pdbx_seq_one_letter_code
_entity_poly.pdbx_strand_id
1 'polypeptide(L)'
;LPEDFKWFKQMTTGNVIVMGRKTFESIGKPLPNRTTIVLSRGEFSYPGVRVIRSLDELLEIFPSHRTSDSLAPSDGERAGVRGVSAESPKLPEIFICGGAEIYKQALPLCSDLYLTLVKREVAGDAFFPDFETQFELAEIIQDNPEFKILHYRRK
;
A
#
# COMPACT_ATOMS: atom_id res chain seq x y z
N LEU A 1 -18.46 -4.41 6.25
CA LEU A 1 -18.99 -3.05 6.44
C LEU A 1 -18.89 -2.35 5.08
N PRO A 2 -20.01 -2.07 4.38
CA PRO A 2 -19.98 -1.55 3.01
C PRO A 2 -19.23 -0.22 2.87
N GLU A 3 -19.32 0.65 3.87
CA GLU A 3 -18.62 1.95 3.91
C GLU A 3 -17.10 1.81 3.98
N ASP A 4 -16.60 0.94 4.87
CA ASP A 4 -15.18 0.61 4.97
C ASP A 4 -14.63 0.06 3.64
N PHE A 5 -15.38 -0.84 2.98
CA PHE A 5 -14.97 -1.33 1.67
C PHE A 5 -14.98 -0.25 0.57
N LYS A 6 -15.90 0.72 0.65
CA LYS A 6 -15.90 1.88 -0.25
C LYS A 6 -14.67 2.75 -0.02
N TRP A 7 -14.34 3.03 1.24
CA TRP A 7 -13.15 3.79 1.61
C TRP A 7 -11.88 3.09 1.12
N PHE A 8 -11.73 1.79 1.37
CA PHE A 8 -10.60 0.98 0.89
C PHE A 8 -10.44 1.06 -0.64
N LYS A 9 -11.54 0.96 -1.40
CA LYS A 9 -11.51 1.11 -2.86
C LYS A 9 -11.04 2.50 -3.29
N GLN A 10 -11.55 3.55 -2.65
CA GLN A 10 -11.17 4.93 -2.97
C GLN A 10 -9.68 5.16 -2.71
N MET A 11 -9.19 4.73 -1.55
CA MET A 11 -7.79 4.91 -1.14
C MET A 11 -6.80 4.17 -2.06
N THR A 12 -7.16 2.96 -2.50
CA THR A 12 -6.24 2.09 -3.25
C THR A 12 -6.37 2.18 -4.78
N THR A 13 -7.37 2.88 -5.32
CA THR A 13 -7.56 2.96 -6.79
C THR A 13 -6.40 3.69 -7.44
N GLY A 14 -5.88 3.16 -8.55
CA GLY A 14 -4.73 3.69 -9.28
C GLY A 14 -3.37 3.29 -8.69
N ASN A 15 -3.37 2.62 -7.54
CA ASN A 15 -2.17 2.31 -6.77
C ASN A 15 -1.82 0.80 -6.82
N VAL A 16 -0.71 0.45 -6.18
CA VAL A 16 -0.24 -0.93 -6.02
C VAL A 16 -0.81 -1.51 -4.72
N ILE A 17 -1.36 -2.72 -4.79
CA ILE A 17 -1.80 -3.47 -3.61
C ILE A 17 -0.94 -4.73 -3.46
N VAL A 18 -0.45 -4.97 -2.25
CA VAL A 18 0.36 -6.13 -1.90
C VAL A 18 -0.37 -6.91 -0.82
N MET A 19 -0.53 -8.21 -1.02
CA MET A 19 -1.22 -9.08 -0.06
C MET A 19 -0.68 -10.50 -0.12
N GLY A 20 -1.07 -11.32 0.85
CA GLY A 20 -0.67 -12.72 0.88
C GLY A 20 -1.52 -13.60 -0.01
N ARG A 21 -0.97 -14.74 -0.43
CA ARG A 21 -1.70 -15.74 -1.23
C ARG A 21 -3.07 -16.09 -0.64
N LYS A 22 -3.14 -16.40 0.67
CA LYS A 22 -4.41 -16.74 1.33
C LYS A 22 -5.45 -15.60 1.25
N THR A 23 -5.00 -14.36 1.43
CA THR A 23 -5.86 -13.16 1.30
C THR A 23 -6.35 -13.01 -0.14
N PHE A 24 -5.45 -13.16 -1.12
CA PHE A 24 -5.82 -13.11 -2.53
C PHE A 24 -6.81 -14.21 -2.91
N GLU A 25 -6.59 -15.45 -2.48
CA GLU A 25 -7.49 -16.58 -2.72
C GLU A 25 -8.88 -16.36 -2.12
N SER A 26 -8.96 -15.74 -0.94
CA SER A 26 -10.24 -15.36 -0.32
C SER A 26 -11.00 -14.28 -1.11
N ILE A 27 -10.28 -13.40 -1.83
CA ILE A 27 -10.88 -12.37 -2.71
C ILE A 27 -11.25 -12.97 -4.08
N GLY A 28 -10.43 -13.91 -4.56
CA GLY A 28 -10.65 -14.72 -5.76
C GLY A 28 -10.28 -14.04 -7.09
N LYS A 29 -9.91 -12.76 -7.10
CA LYS A 29 -9.53 -12.03 -8.32
C LYS A 29 -8.71 -10.78 -8.05
N PRO A 30 -7.89 -10.31 -9.01
CA PRO A 30 -7.27 -8.99 -8.92
C PRO A 30 -8.33 -7.90 -8.82
N LEU A 31 -8.04 -6.89 -8.02
CA LEU A 31 -8.98 -5.80 -7.82
C LEU A 31 -8.88 -4.81 -9.00
N PRO A 32 -10.01 -4.35 -9.58
CA PRO A 32 -9.98 -3.50 -10.76
C PRO A 32 -9.27 -2.17 -10.47
N ASN A 33 -8.63 -1.62 -11.50
CA ASN A 33 -7.88 -0.35 -11.48
C ASN A 33 -6.72 -0.32 -10.47
N ARG A 34 -6.14 -1.48 -10.18
CA ARG A 34 -5.00 -1.64 -9.25
C ARG A 34 -3.98 -2.61 -9.81
N THR A 35 -2.71 -2.33 -9.55
CA THR A 35 -1.66 -3.32 -9.74
C THR A 35 -1.70 -4.28 -8.56
N THR A 36 -2.05 -5.54 -8.80
CA THR A 36 -2.14 -6.55 -7.75
C THR A 36 -0.84 -7.34 -7.65
N ILE A 37 -0.25 -7.34 -6.46
CA ILE A 37 0.95 -8.11 -6.11
C ILE A 37 0.63 -9.11 -5.01
N VAL A 38 1.01 -10.36 -5.22
CA VAL A 38 0.81 -11.45 -4.25
C VAL A 38 2.16 -11.96 -3.75
N LEU A 39 2.35 -11.91 -2.43
CA LEU A 39 3.47 -12.57 -1.76
C LEU A 39 3.11 -14.05 -1.55
N SER A 40 3.90 -14.95 -2.14
CA SER A 40 3.76 -16.39 -1.99
C SER A 40 5.12 -17.06 -1.92
N ARG A 41 5.31 -17.98 -0.96
CA ARG A 41 6.52 -18.82 -0.85
C ARG A 41 6.48 -20.06 -1.73
N GLY A 42 5.28 -20.54 -2.08
CA GLY A 42 5.07 -21.70 -2.94
C GLY A 42 4.80 -21.33 -4.39
N GLU A 43 4.73 -22.34 -5.26
CA GLU A 43 4.33 -22.17 -6.65
C GLU A 43 2.92 -21.57 -6.74
N PHE A 44 2.83 -20.40 -7.35
CA PHE A 44 1.59 -19.67 -7.52
C PHE A 44 1.72 -18.76 -8.75
N SER A 45 0.69 -18.75 -9.59
CA SER A 45 0.57 -17.87 -10.76
C SER A 45 -0.91 -17.58 -11.01
N TYR A 46 -1.23 -16.34 -11.36
CA TYR A 46 -2.58 -15.93 -11.70
C TYR A 46 -2.55 -14.82 -12.76
N PRO A 47 -3.37 -14.88 -13.82
CA PRO A 47 -3.37 -13.85 -14.88
C PRO A 47 -3.64 -12.45 -14.33
N GLY A 48 -2.80 -11.47 -14.70
CA GLY A 48 -2.93 -10.09 -14.25
C GLY A 48 -2.49 -9.83 -12.81
N VAL A 49 -1.79 -10.78 -12.19
CA VAL A 49 -1.22 -10.65 -10.84
C VAL A 49 0.29 -10.85 -10.93
N ARG A 50 1.05 -9.95 -10.30
CA ARG A 50 2.49 -10.14 -10.12
C ARG A 50 2.74 -10.92 -8.83
N VAL A 51 3.63 -11.91 -8.87
CA VAL A 51 3.97 -12.72 -7.70
C VAL A 51 5.38 -12.40 -7.27
N ILE A 52 5.58 -12.14 -5.98
CA ILE A 52 6.88 -11.91 -5.34
C ILE A 52 7.13 -12.98 -4.26
N ARG A 53 8.39 -13.29 -3.95
CA ARG A 53 8.77 -14.26 -2.91
C ARG A 53 9.17 -13.59 -1.60
N SER A 54 9.58 -12.33 -1.65
CA SER A 54 9.99 -11.51 -0.51
C SER A 54 9.50 -10.06 -0.65
N LEU A 55 9.52 -9.30 0.45
CA LEU A 55 9.29 -7.85 0.41
C LEU A 55 10.46 -7.09 -0.23
N ASP A 56 11.66 -7.68 -0.29
CA ASP A 56 12.82 -7.05 -0.93
C ASP A 56 12.60 -6.89 -2.44
N GLU A 57 12.03 -7.91 -3.10
CA GLU A 57 11.62 -7.82 -4.50
C GLU A 57 10.65 -6.66 -4.76
N LEU A 58 9.77 -6.34 -3.79
CA LEU A 58 8.87 -5.20 -3.93
C LEU A 58 9.65 -3.87 -3.99
N LEU A 59 10.70 -3.75 -3.18
CA LEU A 59 11.57 -2.56 -3.15
C LEU A 59 12.43 -2.47 -4.42
N GLU A 60 12.82 -3.59 -5.03
CA GLU A 60 13.50 -3.60 -6.33
C GLU A 60 12.58 -3.13 -7.47
N ILE A 61 11.29 -3.48 -7.40
CA ILE A 61 10.29 -3.06 -8.40
C ILE A 61 9.94 -1.58 -8.26
N PHE A 62 9.86 -1.11 -7.02
CA PHE A 62 9.51 0.27 -6.68
C PHE A 62 10.59 0.90 -5.80
N PRO A 63 11.77 1.18 -6.37
CA PRO A 63 12.86 1.76 -5.59
C PRO A 63 12.42 3.12 -5.05
N SER A 64 12.71 3.36 -3.77
CA SER A 64 12.44 4.64 -3.12
C SER A 64 13.28 5.72 -3.80
N HIS A 65 12.67 6.55 -4.64
CA HIS A 65 13.32 7.70 -5.25
C HIS A 65 13.47 8.84 -4.22
N ARG A 66 14.33 8.65 -3.21
CA ARG A 66 14.91 9.79 -2.50
C ARG A 66 16.19 10.19 -3.22
N THR A 67 16.04 10.87 -4.35
CA THR A 67 17.12 11.67 -4.92
C THR A 67 16.64 13.11 -5.04
N SER A 68 16.64 13.79 -3.90
CA SER A 68 17.14 15.15 -3.87
C SER A 68 18.66 15.08 -3.83
N ASP A 69 19.30 14.58 -4.89
CA ASP A 69 20.73 14.78 -5.10
C ASP A 69 21.05 14.57 -6.58
N SER A 70 21.34 15.70 -7.24
CA SER A 70 22.48 15.88 -8.12
C SER A 70 22.70 14.80 -9.20
N LEU A 71 22.23 15.08 -10.42
CA LEU A 71 23.01 15.00 -11.66
C LEU A 71 22.14 15.57 -12.80
N ALA A 72 22.01 16.89 -12.86
CA ALA A 72 21.77 17.53 -14.14
C ALA A 72 23.11 17.46 -14.91
N PRO A 73 23.15 16.91 -16.13
CA PRO A 73 24.28 17.11 -17.01
C PRO A 73 24.37 18.61 -17.27
N SER A 74 25.44 19.22 -16.77
CA SER A 74 25.85 20.56 -17.17
C SER A 74 26.60 20.39 -18.47
N ASP A 75 25.89 20.40 -19.59
CA ASP A 75 26.45 20.88 -20.85
C ASP A 75 25.29 21.37 -21.73
N GLY A 76 25.39 22.64 -22.11
CA GLY A 76 24.29 23.41 -22.64
C GLY A 76 24.05 23.19 -24.12
N GLU A 77 22.78 23.18 -24.51
CA GLU A 77 22.33 23.73 -25.78
C GLU A 77 20.87 24.18 -25.65
N ARG A 78 20.65 25.48 -25.88
CA ARG A 78 19.32 26.10 -25.93
C ARG A 78 18.67 25.81 -27.28
N ALA A 79 17.45 25.27 -27.26
CA ALA A 79 16.44 25.58 -28.27
C ALA A 79 15.05 25.55 -27.63
N GLY A 80 14.34 26.67 -27.74
CA GLY A 80 13.07 26.90 -27.04
C GLY A 80 11.89 26.15 -27.66
N VAL A 81 11.02 25.66 -26.78
CA VAL A 81 9.61 25.39 -27.07
C VAL A 81 8.80 25.79 -25.83
N ARG A 82 7.90 26.78 -25.98
CA ARG A 82 6.79 26.99 -25.03
C ARG A 82 5.81 25.84 -25.21
N GLY A 83 5.44 25.15 -24.14
CA GLY A 83 4.27 24.27 -24.18
C GLY A 83 4.20 23.24 -23.08
N VAL A 84 3.25 23.47 -22.17
CA VAL A 84 2.68 22.54 -21.20
C VAL A 84 3.62 22.15 -20.04
N SER A 85 3.32 22.68 -18.85
CA SER A 85 3.75 22.10 -17.59
C SER A 85 3.09 20.72 -17.49
N ALA A 86 3.72 19.70 -18.07
CA ALA A 86 3.34 18.32 -17.86
C ALA A 86 3.61 18.03 -16.38
N GLU A 87 2.56 17.96 -15.57
CA GLU A 87 2.68 17.46 -14.21
C GLU A 87 3.34 16.07 -14.31
N SER A 88 4.54 15.95 -13.75
CA SER A 88 5.22 14.66 -13.67
C SER A 88 4.24 13.65 -13.05
N PRO A 89 4.01 12.48 -13.67
CA PRO A 89 3.03 11.54 -13.17
C PRO A 89 3.39 11.16 -11.72
N LYS A 90 2.45 11.37 -10.78
CA LYS A 90 2.61 10.92 -9.40
C LYS A 90 2.87 9.42 -9.43
N LEU A 91 3.97 9.00 -8.82
CA LEU A 91 4.28 7.58 -8.71
C LEU A 91 3.21 6.88 -7.86
N PRO A 92 2.84 5.64 -8.20
CA PRO A 92 1.80 4.93 -7.48
C PRO A 92 2.24 4.66 -6.04
N GLU A 93 1.31 4.80 -5.11
CA GLU A 93 1.53 4.40 -3.72
C GLU A 93 1.41 2.88 -3.58
N ILE A 94 2.07 2.32 -2.57
CA ILE A 94 2.07 0.88 -2.31
C ILE A 94 1.32 0.63 -1.01
N PHE A 95 0.24 -0.15 -1.11
CA PHE A 95 -0.60 -0.50 0.02
C PHE A 95 -0.40 -1.97 0.40
N ILE A 96 -0.11 -2.23 1.68
CA ILE A 96 -0.12 -3.57 2.24
C ILE A 96 -1.54 -3.89 2.72
N CYS A 97 -2.21 -4.83 2.07
CA CYS A 97 -3.66 -5.03 2.17
C CYS A 97 -4.10 -6.36 2.77
N GLY A 98 -3.21 -7.16 3.36
CA GLY A 98 -3.66 -8.28 4.17
C GLY A 98 -2.73 -9.46 4.32
N GLY A 99 -3.01 -10.20 5.39
CA GLY A 99 -2.25 -11.35 5.90
C GLY A 99 -1.46 -10.93 7.14
N ALA A 100 -1.78 -11.50 8.30
CA ALA A 100 -1.12 -11.17 9.58
C ALA A 100 0.41 -11.26 9.48
N GLU A 101 0.91 -12.30 8.82
CA GLU A 101 2.34 -12.50 8.58
C GLU A 101 2.98 -11.40 7.71
N ILE A 102 2.23 -10.86 6.75
CA ILE A 102 2.72 -9.81 5.85
C ILE A 102 2.71 -8.47 6.55
N TYR A 103 1.67 -8.17 7.34
CA TYR A 103 1.68 -6.99 8.18
C TYR A 103 2.89 -6.99 9.12
N LYS A 104 3.18 -8.14 9.75
CA LYS A 104 4.34 -8.26 10.66
C LYS A 104 5.67 -7.93 9.97
N GLN A 105 5.86 -8.41 8.73
CA GLN A 105 7.07 -8.14 7.97
C GLN A 105 7.13 -6.72 7.40
N ALA A 106 5.97 -6.13 7.04
CA ALA A 106 5.92 -4.86 6.33
C ALA A 106 5.79 -3.63 7.24
N LEU A 107 5.23 -3.75 8.46
CA LEU A 107 5.11 -2.63 9.39
C LEU A 107 6.43 -1.85 9.62
N PRO A 108 7.60 -2.52 9.76
CA PRO A 108 8.90 -1.84 9.84
C PRO A 108 9.25 -0.94 8.64
N LEU A 109 8.63 -1.16 7.48
CA LEU A 109 8.91 -0.49 6.22
C LEU A 109 7.87 0.58 5.86
N CYS A 110 6.70 0.58 6.51
CA CYS A 110 5.62 1.51 6.20
C CYS A 110 5.83 2.89 6.84
N SER A 111 5.49 3.95 6.10
CA SER A 111 5.42 5.33 6.59
C SER A 111 4.10 5.63 7.30
N ASP A 112 3.00 5.06 6.79
CA ASP A 112 1.65 5.33 7.23
C ASP A 112 0.89 4.01 7.44
N LEU A 113 0.00 4.00 8.43
CA LEU A 113 -0.90 2.91 8.73
C LEU A 113 -2.32 3.45 8.78
N TYR A 114 -3.16 2.99 7.87
CA TYR A 114 -4.61 3.23 7.92
C TYR A 114 -5.29 2.02 8.52
N LEU A 115 -5.95 2.22 9.65
CA LEU A 115 -6.56 1.16 10.46
C LEU A 115 -8.06 1.42 10.63
N THR A 116 -8.87 0.48 10.16
CA THR A 116 -10.31 0.45 10.47
C THR A 116 -10.53 -0.27 11.79
N LEU A 117 -10.85 0.47 12.86
CA LEU A 117 -11.22 -0.08 14.16
C LEU A 117 -12.73 -0.35 14.19
N VAL A 118 -13.12 -1.61 14.10
CA VAL A 118 -14.53 -2.00 14.16
C VAL A 118 -15.00 -2.10 15.60
N LYS A 119 -16.10 -1.43 15.96
CA LYS A 119 -16.63 -1.34 17.33
C LYS A 119 -17.48 -2.56 17.72
N ARG A 120 -16.92 -3.75 17.52
CA ARG A 120 -17.56 -5.03 17.89
C ARG A 120 -16.51 -6.06 18.25
N GLU A 121 -16.90 -7.01 19.08
CA GLU A 121 -16.09 -8.19 19.38
C GLU A 121 -16.36 -9.29 18.36
N VAL A 122 -15.30 -9.93 17.88
CA VAL A 122 -15.38 -11.07 16.96
C VAL A 122 -14.41 -12.15 17.41
N ALA A 123 -14.81 -13.41 17.25
CA ALA A 123 -13.88 -14.53 17.37
C ALA A 123 -12.93 -14.54 16.16
N GLY A 124 -11.65 -14.82 16.39
CA GLY A 124 -10.65 -14.89 15.32
C GLY A 124 -9.40 -15.64 15.76
N ASP A 125 -8.70 -16.21 14.79
CA ASP A 125 -7.44 -16.95 14.94
C ASP A 125 -6.23 -16.19 14.37
N ALA A 126 -6.47 -15.02 13.78
CA ALA A 126 -5.47 -14.13 13.22
C ALA A 126 -5.61 -12.73 13.84
N PHE A 127 -4.50 -12.20 14.33
CA PHE A 127 -4.42 -10.90 14.99
C PHE A 127 -3.58 -9.94 14.16
N PHE A 128 -3.92 -8.65 14.21
CA PHE A 128 -3.05 -7.61 13.68
C PHE A 128 -1.83 -7.48 14.61
N PRO A 129 -0.61 -7.39 14.07
CA PRO A 129 0.61 -7.28 14.89
C PRO A 129 0.67 -5.95 15.66
N ASP A 130 1.33 -5.98 16.82
CA ASP A 130 1.59 -4.78 17.63
C ASP A 130 2.33 -3.72 16.80
N PHE A 131 1.86 -2.47 16.87
CA PHE A 131 2.36 -1.36 16.04
C PHE A 131 2.53 -0.07 16.84
N GLU A 132 1.98 0.01 18.04
CA GLU A 132 1.90 1.20 18.90
C GLU A 132 3.27 1.73 19.32
N THR A 133 4.30 0.88 19.30
CA THR A 133 5.68 1.30 19.55
C THR A 133 6.28 2.07 18.36
N GLN A 134 5.88 1.73 17.14
CA GLN A 134 6.44 2.23 15.89
C GLN A 134 5.64 3.40 15.28
N PHE A 135 4.37 3.55 15.64
CA PHE A 135 3.46 4.51 15.05
C PHE A 135 2.75 5.35 16.11
N GLU A 136 2.37 6.58 15.73
CA GLU A 136 1.55 7.49 16.52
C GLU A 136 0.29 7.89 15.74
N LEU A 137 -0.81 8.15 16.46
CA LEU A 137 -2.07 8.54 15.85
C LEU A 137 -1.94 9.96 15.29
N ALA A 138 -2.08 10.09 13.97
CA ALA A 138 -2.06 11.38 13.29
C ALA A 138 -3.46 11.97 13.16
N GLU A 139 -4.45 11.16 12.76
CA GLU A 139 -5.80 11.65 12.47
C GLU A 139 -6.87 10.57 12.70
N ILE A 140 -8.06 10.99 13.11
CA ILE A 140 -9.29 10.20 13.05
C ILE A 140 -10.07 10.65 11.81
N ILE A 141 -9.97 9.90 10.73
CA ILE A 141 -10.57 10.24 9.43
C ILE A 141 -12.10 10.11 9.47
N GLN A 142 -12.59 9.07 10.13
CA GLN A 142 -14.02 8.80 10.25
C GLN A 142 -14.33 8.17 11.61
N ASP A 143 -15.46 8.54 12.20
CA ASP A 143 -15.98 7.96 13.43
C ASP A 143 -17.51 7.85 13.33
N ASN A 144 -18.03 6.62 13.25
CA ASN A 144 -19.47 6.35 13.26
C ASN A 144 -19.78 5.25 14.29
N PRO A 145 -21.06 4.92 14.56
CA PRO A 145 -21.41 3.91 15.57
C PRO A 145 -20.83 2.51 15.30
N GLU A 146 -20.51 2.16 14.06
CA GLU A 146 -20.03 0.82 13.68
C GLU A 146 -18.49 0.69 13.70
N PHE A 147 -17.75 1.73 13.30
CA PHE A 147 -16.30 1.71 13.17
C PHE A 147 -15.66 3.10 13.22
N LYS A 148 -14.33 3.12 13.35
CA LYS A 148 -13.47 4.29 13.11
C LYS A 148 -12.48 4.00 11.99
N ILE A 149 -12.11 5.02 11.22
CA ILE A 149 -10.94 4.99 10.33
C ILE A 149 -9.88 5.88 10.96
N LEU A 150 -8.77 5.27 11.32
CA LEU A 150 -7.65 5.89 12.02
C LEU A 150 -6.45 5.95 11.08
N HIS A 151 -5.79 7.08 11.02
CA HIS A 151 -4.52 7.24 10.33
C HIS A 151 -3.42 7.42 11.36
N TYR A 152 -2.45 6.51 11.31
CA TYR A 152 -1.24 6.54 12.09
C TYR A 152 -0.06 6.84 11.18
N ARG A 153 0.92 7.56 11.71
CA ARG A 153 2.20 7.84 11.04
C ARG A 153 3.34 7.22 11.84
N ARG A 154 4.37 6.73 11.13
CA ARG A 154 5.60 6.22 11.74
C ARG A 154 6.26 7.32 12.57
N LYS A 155 6.68 6.97 13.79
CA LYS A 155 7.45 7.83 14.71
C LYS A 155 8.87 8.09 14.20
#